data_AF-A0A9D7YB14-F1
#
_entry.id   AF-A0A9D7YB14-F1
#
_cell.length_a   1.000
_cell.length_b   1.000
_cell.length_c   1.000
_cell.angle_alpha   90.00
_cell.angle_beta   90.00
_cell.angle_gamma   90.00
#
_symmetry.space_group_name_H-M   'P 1'
#
loop_
_entity.id
_entity.type
_entity.pdbx_description
1 polymer ?
#
loop_
_entity_poly.entity_id
_entity_poly.type
_entity_poly.pdbx_seq_one_letter_code
_entity_poly.pdbx_strand_id
1 'polypeptide(L)'
;MKIVLLIVLCALISPLDDLSAQDCTDKLLLDANERAFAVGLDSSGVWWALTKQYEEFTGLVIDGQKYGPYERVLPPKVSYDGSNVVVGVRLQNRWHVLTMEDTVALEGDVLEAIYLPSQSSTPWWYHTNGNDRRLSTYERSYRCVNEPRMVCFDPQGLVIAWVERRGAVDVLFENGQEHVTADEIKLSGVWADGAPVLCRTIRNTLERLSRPGRDHVVVGIAFRDRP
;
A
#
# COMPACT_ATOMS: atom_id res chain seq x y z
N MET A 1 29.64 16.67 63.93
CA MET A 1 30.39 17.00 62.70
C MET A 1 30.39 15.87 61.65
N LYS A 2 29.33 15.03 61.56
CA LYS A 2 29.19 13.97 60.54
C LYS A 2 27.99 14.16 59.59
N ILE A 3 27.04 15.03 59.95
CA ILE A 3 25.80 15.26 59.18
C ILE A 3 26.01 16.26 58.02
N VAL A 4 26.98 17.17 58.14
CA VAL A 4 27.28 18.16 57.09
C VAL A 4 27.94 17.53 55.86
N LEU A 5 28.60 16.38 56.02
CA LEU A 5 29.29 15.69 54.91
C LEU A 5 28.31 14.97 53.95
N LEU A 6 27.09 14.64 54.41
CA LEU A 6 26.12 13.88 53.60
C LEU A 6 25.38 14.78 52.58
N ILE A 7 25.17 16.06 52.91
CA ILE A 7 24.44 17.00 52.04
C ILE A 7 25.30 17.44 50.85
N VAL A 8 26.63 17.51 51.03
CA VAL A 8 27.57 17.85 49.95
C VAL A 8 27.69 16.71 48.93
N LEU A 9 27.48 15.45 49.34
CA LEU A 9 27.55 14.30 48.44
C LEU A 9 26.28 14.15 47.58
N CYS A 10 25.09 14.52 48.08
CA CYS A 10 23.85 14.47 47.30
C CYS A 10 23.77 15.53 46.18
N ALA A 11 24.46 16.67 46.31
CA ALA A 11 24.49 17.69 45.28
C ALA A 11 25.39 17.34 44.07
N LEU A 12 26.23 16.31 44.20
CA LEU A 12 27.15 15.84 43.14
C LEU A 12 26.58 14.69 42.30
N ILE A 13 25.37 14.20 42.61
CA ILE A 13 24.73 13.06 41.92
C ILE A 13 23.37 13.45 41.34
N SER A 14 23.02 14.73 41.26
CA SER A 14 21.94 15.15 40.37
C SER A 14 22.45 14.99 38.94
N PRO A 15 21.93 14.04 38.13
CA PRO A 15 22.00 14.23 36.70
C PRO A 15 21.30 15.56 36.45
N LEU A 16 22.08 16.54 35.98
CA LEU A 16 21.51 17.59 35.16
C LEU A 16 20.95 16.83 33.96
N ASP A 17 19.69 16.41 34.09
CA ASP A 17 18.87 16.14 32.93
C ASP A 17 18.86 17.47 32.19
N ASP A 18 19.81 17.61 31.27
CA ASP A 18 19.70 18.51 30.13
C ASP A 18 18.38 18.11 29.47
N LEU A 19 17.30 18.72 29.96
CA LEU A 19 16.16 19.11 29.15
C LEU A 19 16.76 20.01 28.08
N SER A 20 17.42 19.38 27.10
CA SER A 20 17.68 19.99 25.82
C SER A 20 16.32 20.46 25.38
N ALA A 21 16.09 21.77 25.49
CA ALA A 21 15.03 22.43 24.77
C ALA A 21 15.13 21.83 23.36
N GLN A 22 14.10 21.07 22.96
CA GLN A 22 14.03 20.56 21.60
C GLN A 22 14.12 21.81 20.74
N ASP A 23 15.30 22.04 20.15
CA ASP A 23 15.54 23.16 19.26
C ASP A 23 14.59 22.95 18.08
N CYS A 24 13.42 23.58 18.17
CA CYS A 24 12.47 23.67 17.08
C CYS A 24 13.16 24.50 16.00
N THR A 25 13.87 23.81 15.12
CA THR A 25 14.53 24.40 13.97
C THR A 25 13.55 24.39 12.81
N ASP A 26 13.04 25.58 12.47
CA ASP A 26 12.24 25.75 11.27
C ASP A 26 13.17 25.69 10.06
N LYS A 27 13.08 24.60 9.28
CA LYS A 27 13.81 24.45 8.03
C LYS A 27 12.87 24.71 6.86
N LEU A 28 13.26 25.63 5.98
CA LEU A 28 12.58 25.80 4.69
C LEU A 28 12.88 24.58 3.81
N LEU A 29 11.84 23.79 3.51
CA LEU A 29 11.98 22.54 2.74
C LEU A 29 11.83 22.72 1.23
N LEU A 30 11.09 23.74 0.80
CA LEU A 30 10.83 24.03 -0.61
C LEU A 30 11.26 25.46 -0.92
N ASP A 31 11.80 25.68 -2.12
CA ASP A 31 12.14 27.01 -2.60
C ASP A 31 10.86 27.86 -2.72
N ALA A 32 10.94 29.15 -2.40
CA ALA A 32 9.84 30.09 -2.48
C ALA A 32 9.24 30.21 -3.89
N ASN A 33 10.01 29.83 -4.92
CA ASN A 33 9.57 29.84 -6.31
C ASN A 33 8.80 28.58 -6.74
N GLU A 34 8.80 27.50 -5.95
CA GLU A 34 8.09 26.27 -6.27
C GLU A 34 6.78 26.18 -5.50
N ARG A 35 5.66 26.18 -6.21
CA ARG A 35 4.35 26.03 -5.58
C ARG A 35 4.03 24.55 -5.36
N ALA A 36 4.06 24.11 -4.10
CA ALA A 36 3.44 22.85 -3.71
C ALA A 36 1.91 22.95 -3.84
N PHE A 37 1.30 21.96 -4.48
CA PHE A 37 -0.17 21.86 -4.58
C PHE A 37 -0.72 20.62 -3.88
N ALA A 38 0.13 19.66 -3.54
CA ALA A 38 -0.19 18.55 -2.65
C ALA A 38 1.03 18.24 -1.79
N VAL A 39 0.80 17.91 -0.53
CA VAL A 39 1.83 17.49 0.43
C VAL A 39 1.29 16.32 1.25
N GLY A 40 2.18 15.46 1.73
CA GLY A 40 1.84 14.39 2.64
C GLY A 40 2.98 14.08 3.60
N LEU A 41 2.62 13.55 4.76
CA LEU A 41 3.51 13.00 5.76
C LEU A 41 2.90 11.66 6.18
N ASP A 42 3.69 10.59 6.11
CA ASP A 42 3.24 9.27 6.55
C ASP A 42 3.64 8.99 8.01
N SER A 43 3.20 7.86 8.57
CA SER A 43 3.51 7.47 9.96
C SER A 43 4.98 7.12 10.20
N SER A 44 5.73 6.76 9.16
CA SER A 44 7.17 6.49 9.23
C SER A 44 8.02 7.77 9.28
N GLY A 45 7.39 8.93 9.01
CA GLY A 45 8.05 10.23 9.00
C GLY A 45 8.55 10.65 7.62
N VAL A 46 8.34 9.83 6.58
CA VAL A 46 8.60 10.21 5.20
C VAL A 46 7.58 11.25 4.79
N TRP A 47 8.06 12.38 4.31
CA TRP A 47 7.20 13.42 3.74
C TRP A 47 7.44 13.56 2.26
N TRP A 48 6.40 14.00 1.56
CA TRP A 48 6.47 14.25 0.14
C TRP A 48 5.68 15.51 -0.24
N ALA A 49 6.05 16.09 -1.38
CA ALA A 49 5.34 17.20 -1.99
C ALA A 49 5.27 17.02 -3.51
N LEU A 50 4.12 17.37 -4.08
CA LEU A 50 3.97 17.57 -5.52
C LEU A 50 4.02 19.07 -5.82
N THR A 51 4.94 19.45 -6.69
CA THR A 51 5.21 20.84 -7.04
C THR A 51 4.84 21.09 -8.49
N LYS A 52 4.39 22.32 -8.80
CA LYS A 52 4.30 22.78 -10.19
C LYS A 52 5.52 23.64 -10.49
N GLN A 53 6.43 23.10 -11.30
CA GLN A 53 7.57 23.86 -11.83
C GLN A 53 7.17 24.67 -13.06
N TYR A 54 6.34 24.07 -13.93
CA TYR A 54 5.76 24.67 -15.13
C TYR A 54 4.28 24.28 -15.26
N GLU A 55 3.53 24.88 -16.18
CA GLU A 55 2.09 24.57 -16.33
C GLU A 55 1.81 23.10 -16.67
N GLU A 56 2.70 22.47 -17.45
CA GLU A 56 2.53 21.11 -17.97
C GLU A 56 3.23 20.03 -17.13
N PHE A 57 4.18 20.41 -16.28
CA PHE A 57 5.03 19.46 -15.57
C PHE A 57 4.87 19.53 -14.06
N THR A 58 4.78 18.34 -13.47
CA THR A 58 4.74 18.10 -12.03
C THR A 58 6.11 17.63 -11.56
N GLY A 59 6.65 18.31 -10.55
CA GLY A 59 7.80 17.85 -9.77
C GLY A 59 7.34 17.02 -8.59
N LEU A 60 8.21 16.13 -8.14
CA LEU A 60 8.02 15.30 -6.94
C LEU A 60 9.17 15.57 -5.98
N VAL A 61 8.88 15.79 -4.72
CA VAL A 61 9.88 15.91 -3.65
C VAL A 61 9.58 14.84 -2.61
N ILE A 62 10.58 14.05 -2.22
CA ILE A 62 10.50 13.06 -1.15
C ILE A 62 11.67 13.33 -0.21
N ASP A 63 11.40 13.60 1.07
CA ASP A 63 12.41 13.91 2.09
C ASP A 63 13.44 14.96 1.65
N GLY A 64 12.99 15.96 0.90
CA GLY A 64 13.80 17.07 0.38
C GLY A 64 14.57 16.75 -0.91
N GLN A 65 14.59 15.49 -1.35
CA GLN A 65 15.13 15.10 -2.65
C GLN A 65 14.11 15.34 -3.76
N LYS A 66 14.54 16.00 -4.84
CA LYS A 66 13.70 16.34 -5.99
C LYS A 66 13.80 15.28 -7.09
N TYR A 67 12.67 14.99 -7.72
CA TYR A 67 12.49 14.04 -8.81
C TYR A 67 11.64 14.69 -9.92
N GLY A 68 11.87 14.28 -11.17
CA GLY A 68 11.18 14.81 -12.35
C GLY A 68 12.04 15.80 -13.16
N PRO A 69 11.42 16.55 -14.08
CA PRO A 69 9.98 16.79 -14.24
C PRO A 69 9.19 15.60 -14.84
N TYR A 70 7.90 15.50 -14.52
CA TYR A 70 6.98 14.50 -15.05
C TYR A 70 5.71 15.15 -15.61
N GLU A 71 5.07 14.53 -16.60
CA GLU A 71 3.77 14.99 -17.12
C GLU A 71 2.66 14.81 -16.07
N ARG A 72 2.75 13.74 -15.28
CA ARG A 72 1.82 13.42 -14.20
C ARG A 72 2.51 12.61 -13.12
N VAL A 73 2.11 12.83 -11.87
CA VAL A 73 2.58 12.08 -10.70
C VAL A 73 1.36 11.67 -9.87
N LEU A 74 1.28 10.40 -9.49
CA LEU A 74 0.33 9.89 -8.52
C LEU A 74 0.87 10.08 -7.10
N PRO A 75 0.02 10.20 -6.07
CA PRO A 75 0.49 10.25 -4.68
C PRO A 75 1.39 9.05 -4.33
N PRO A 76 2.57 9.28 -3.72
CA PRO A 76 3.45 8.20 -3.28
C PRO A 76 2.80 7.20 -2.33
N LYS A 77 3.26 5.96 -2.39
CA LYS A 77 3.01 4.91 -1.40
C LYS A 77 4.31 4.63 -0.65
N VAL A 78 4.24 4.69 0.68
CA VAL A 78 5.37 4.46 1.58
C VAL A 78 5.18 3.13 2.28
N SER A 79 6.24 2.34 2.45
CA SER A 79 6.22 1.11 3.23
C SER A 79 6.01 1.42 4.71
N TYR A 80 5.59 0.42 5.49
CA TYR A 80 5.27 0.62 6.90
C TYR A 80 6.46 1.14 7.73
N ASP A 81 7.68 0.75 7.36
CA ASP A 81 8.95 1.14 7.98
C ASP A 81 9.59 2.40 7.37
N GLY A 82 8.97 3.00 6.34
CA GLY A 82 9.52 4.17 5.65
C GLY A 82 10.71 3.91 4.73
N SER A 83 11.18 2.66 4.63
CA SER A 83 12.39 2.34 3.87
C SER A 83 12.17 2.35 2.36
N ASN A 84 10.93 2.20 1.91
CA ASN A 84 10.58 2.12 0.50
C ASN A 84 9.47 3.12 0.14
N VAL A 85 9.67 3.83 -0.97
CA VAL A 85 8.68 4.73 -1.56
C VAL A 85 8.46 4.35 -3.01
N VAL A 86 7.20 4.28 -3.42
CA VAL A 86 6.80 3.87 -4.76
C VAL A 86 5.82 4.89 -5.31
N VAL A 87 6.05 5.34 -6.54
CA VAL A 87 5.28 6.40 -7.17
C VAL A 87 4.97 6.06 -8.61
N GLY A 88 3.73 6.28 -9.02
CA GLY A 88 3.33 6.20 -10.41
C GLY A 88 3.61 7.53 -11.10
N VAL A 89 4.46 7.54 -12.13
CA VAL A 89 4.81 8.75 -12.87
C VAL A 89 4.56 8.57 -14.35
N ARG A 90 4.15 9.64 -15.03
CA ARG A 90 3.98 9.64 -16.49
C ARG A 90 5.09 10.47 -17.13
N LEU A 91 5.82 9.84 -18.06
CA LEU A 91 6.92 10.44 -18.79
C LEU A 91 6.80 10.03 -20.25
N GLN A 92 6.89 10.99 -21.17
CA GLN A 92 6.77 10.77 -22.62
C GLN A 92 5.51 9.98 -22.98
N ASN A 93 4.37 10.41 -22.43
CA ASN A 93 3.06 9.81 -22.59
C ASN A 93 2.93 8.36 -22.08
N ARG A 94 3.95 7.78 -21.42
CA ARG A 94 3.97 6.41 -20.87
C ARG A 94 4.03 6.41 -19.35
N TRP A 95 3.31 5.49 -18.73
CA TRP A 95 3.38 5.27 -17.29
C TRP A 95 4.62 4.48 -16.88
N HIS A 96 5.20 4.89 -15.76
CA HIS A 96 6.34 4.26 -15.12
C HIS A 96 6.02 4.09 -13.64
N VAL A 97 6.61 3.08 -13.03
CA VAL A 97 6.67 2.92 -11.57
C VAL A 97 8.06 3.32 -11.13
N LEU A 98 8.14 4.43 -10.40
CA LEU A 98 9.35 4.94 -9.78
C LEU A 98 9.47 4.39 -8.37
N THR A 99 10.66 3.89 -8.04
CA THR A 99 11.09 3.59 -6.67
C THR A 99 12.32 4.42 -6.33
N MET A 100 12.81 4.32 -5.08
CA MET A 100 14.02 5.02 -4.69
C MET A 100 15.28 4.53 -5.44
N GLU A 101 15.25 3.29 -5.94
CA GLU A 101 16.40 2.64 -6.59
C GLU A 101 16.26 2.56 -8.11
N ASP A 102 15.04 2.35 -8.62
CA ASP A 102 14.81 2.05 -10.04
C ASP A 102 13.54 2.70 -10.58
N THR A 103 13.44 2.81 -11.91
CA THR A 103 12.27 3.26 -12.65
C THR A 103 11.90 2.25 -13.73
N VAL A 104 10.72 1.65 -13.60
CA VAL A 104 10.24 0.63 -14.54
C VAL A 104 9.16 1.20 -15.45
N ALA A 105 9.42 1.18 -16.75
CA ALA A 105 8.43 1.53 -17.77
C ALA A 105 7.38 0.44 -17.89
N LEU A 106 6.10 0.82 -17.89
CA LEU A 106 5.00 -0.13 -18.02
C LEU A 106 4.70 -0.42 -19.48
N GLU A 107 4.33 -1.67 -19.77
CA GLU A 107 3.85 -2.12 -21.09
C GLU A 107 2.36 -1.74 -21.35
N GLY A 108 1.80 -0.84 -20.53
CA GLY A 108 0.39 -0.47 -20.58
C GLY A 108 0.13 1.02 -20.81
N ASP A 109 -1.11 1.30 -21.19
CA ASP A 109 -1.58 2.66 -21.47
C ASP A 109 -2.00 3.39 -20.20
N VAL A 110 -2.52 2.64 -19.21
CA VAL A 110 -3.06 3.20 -17.97
C VAL A 110 -2.52 2.45 -16.77
N LEU A 111 -1.92 3.19 -15.84
CA LEU A 111 -1.64 2.73 -14.49
C LEU A 111 -2.86 3.04 -13.61
N GLU A 112 -3.49 1.99 -13.11
CA GLU A 112 -4.74 2.10 -12.33
C GLU A 112 -4.45 2.18 -10.82
N ALA A 113 -3.51 1.35 -10.34
CA ALA A 113 -3.17 1.32 -8.91
C ALA A 113 -1.73 0.84 -8.67
N ILE A 114 -1.18 1.28 -7.54
CA ILE A 114 0.09 0.80 -6.98
C ILE A 114 -0.19 0.26 -5.57
N TYR A 115 0.42 -0.87 -5.27
CA TYR A 115 0.38 -1.53 -3.98
C TYR A 115 1.80 -1.77 -3.48
N LEU A 116 1.98 -1.67 -2.17
CA LEU A 116 3.24 -1.95 -1.50
C LEU A 116 2.93 -2.82 -0.28
N PRO A 117 3.26 -4.13 -0.31
CA PRO A 117 3.07 -5.01 0.83
C PRO A 117 3.87 -4.53 2.05
N SER A 118 3.33 -4.74 3.25
CA SER A 118 3.83 -4.08 4.46
C SER A 118 5.28 -4.37 4.84
N GLN A 119 5.80 -5.55 4.46
CA GLN A 119 7.17 -6.01 4.75
C GLN A 119 7.94 -6.34 3.47
N SER A 120 7.50 -5.82 2.31
CA SER A 120 8.16 -6.05 1.03
C SER A 120 8.71 -4.74 0.47
N SER A 121 9.94 -4.78 -0.04
CA SER A 121 10.49 -3.70 -0.87
C SER A 121 9.97 -3.74 -2.31
N THR A 122 9.29 -4.82 -2.67
CA THR A 122 8.86 -5.07 -4.04
C THR A 122 7.44 -4.56 -4.28
N PRO A 123 7.24 -3.50 -5.08
CA PRO A 123 5.92 -3.02 -5.40
C PRO A 123 5.15 -3.98 -6.31
N TRP A 124 3.83 -3.83 -6.24
CA TRP A 124 2.90 -4.37 -7.21
C TRP A 124 2.14 -3.24 -7.86
N TRP A 125 1.79 -3.39 -9.14
CA TRP A 125 0.98 -2.42 -9.86
C TRP A 125 -0.08 -3.11 -10.69
N TYR A 126 -1.24 -2.46 -10.73
CA TYR A 126 -2.35 -2.81 -11.60
C TYR A 126 -2.34 -1.86 -12.80
N HIS A 127 -2.25 -2.43 -14.00
CA HIS A 127 -2.25 -1.65 -15.24
C HIS A 127 -3.09 -2.30 -16.33
N THR A 128 -3.50 -1.49 -17.30
CA THR A 128 -4.31 -1.92 -18.43
C THR A 128 -3.69 -1.48 -19.76
N ASN A 129 -3.85 -2.34 -20.77
CA ASN A 129 -3.51 -2.08 -22.17
C ASN A 129 -4.70 -2.52 -23.02
N GLY A 130 -5.59 -1.57 -23.32
CA GLY A 130 -6.90 -1.86 -23.89
C GLY A 130 -7.71 -2.85 -23.04
N ASN A 131 -7.93 -4.06 -23.56
CA ASN A 131 -8.66 -5.13 -22.87
C ASN A 131 -7.76 -6.03 -22.01
N ASP A 132 -6.44 -5.90 -22.11
CA ASP A 132 -5.52 -6.67 -21.28
C ASP A 132 -5.32 -5.99 -19.94
N ARG A 133 -5.53 -6.74 -18.86
CA ARG A 133 -5.49 -6.26 -17.48
C ARG A 133 -4.48 -7.10 -16.72
N ARG A 134 -3.53 -6.47 -16.03
CA ARG A 134 -2.46 -7.20 -15.36
C ARG A 134 -2.14 -6.64 -13.99
N LEU A 135 -1.96 -7.56 -13.04
CA LEU A 135 -1.30 -7.31 -11.76
C LEU A 135 0.14 -7.78 -11.90
N SER A 136 1.09 -6.85 -11.78
CA SER A 136 2.48 -7.14 -12.04
C SER A 136 3.40 -6.59 -10.96
N THR A 137 4.57 -7.21 -10.89
CA THR A 137 5.75 -6.75 -10.19
C THR A 137 6.94 -6.91 -11.14
N TYR A 138 8.18 -6.71 -10.67
CA TYR A 138 9.38 -6.85 -11.51
C TYR A 138 9.52 -8.23 -12.13
N GLU A 139 9.22 -9.28 -11.36
CA GLU A 139 9.49 -10.67 -11.75
C GLU A 139 8.24 -11.44 -12.17
N ARG A 140 7.06 -10.98 -11.75
CA ARG A 140 5.81 -11.75 -11.88
C ARG A 140 4.71 -10.88 -12.48
N SER A 141 3.88 -11.49 -13.31
CA SER A 141 2.76 -10.83 -13.94
C SER A 141 1.59 -11.79 -14.08
N TYR A 142 0.43 -11.38 -13.58
CA TYR A 142 -0.80 -12.16 -13.62
C TYR A 142 -1.85 -11.42 -14.43
N ARG A 143 -2.45 -12.14 -15.37
CA ARG A 143 -3.54 -11.62 -16.19
C ARG A 143 -4.85 -11.69 -15.43
N CYS A 144 -5.58 -10.58 -15.36
CA CYS A 144 -6.92 -10.50 -14.80
C CYS A 144 -7.95 -10.61 -15.93
N VAL A 145 -9.01 -11.39 -15.73
CA VAL A 145 -10.07 -11.51 -16.75
C VAL A 145 -10.97 -10.27 -16.68
N ASN A 146 -11.37 -9.89 -15.47
CA ASN A 146 -12.10 -8.66 -15.18
C ASN A 146 -11.26 -7.71 -14.31
N GLU A 147 -11.83 -6.55 -13.98
CA GLU A 147 -11.20 -5.63 -13.03
C GLU A 147 -11.04 -6.30 -11.65
N PRO A 148 -9.82 -6.38 -11.11
CA PRO A 148 -9.57 -6.99 -9.81
C PRO A 148 -10.16 -6.11 -8.70
N ARG A 149 -10.93 -6.72 -7.81
CA ARG A 149 -11.51 -6.11 -6.62
C ARG A 149 -10.84 -6.70 -5.39
N MET A 150 -10.78 -5.91 -4.32
CA MET A 150 -10.26 -6.36 -3.01
C MET A 150 -8.91 -7.06 -3.15
N VAL A 151 -7.91 -6.37 -3.70
CA VAL A 151 -6.56 -6.93 -3.82
C VAL A 151 -5.91 -6.94 -2.45
N CYS A 152 -5.36 -8.08 -2.04
CA CYS A 152 -4.68 -8.28 -0.78
C CYS A 152 -3.37 -9.03 -1.00
N PHE A 153 -2.41 -8.80 -0.11
CA PHE A 153 -1.09 -9.38 -0.14
C PHE A 153 -0.80 -10.02 1.20
N ASP A 154 0.04 -11.06 1.20
CA ASP A 154 0.74 -11.44 2.42
C ASP A 154 1.75 -10.33 2.79
N PRO A 155 2.24 -10.28 4.03
CA PRO A 155 3.16 -9.23 4.45
C PRO A 155 4.40 -9.09 3.56
N GLN A 156 4.89 -10.20 2.98
CA GLN A 156 6.11 -10.25 2.16
C GLN A 156 5.86 -9.99 0.67
N GLY A 157 4.60 -9.92 0.22
CA GLY A 157 4.28 -9.75 -1.21
C GLY A 157 4.57 -10.97 -2.08
N LEU A 158 4.72 -12.15 -1.46
CA LEU A 158 4.92 -13.42 -2.15
C LEU A 158 3.62 -14.02 -2.64
N VAL A 159 2.52 -13.78 -1.91
CA VAL A 159 1.18 -14.22 -2.24
C VAL A 159 0.30 -12.99 -2.45
N ILE A 160 -0.31 -12.93 -3.63
CA ILE A 160 -1.35 -11.95 -3.95
C ILE A 160 -2.67 -12.68 -4.15
N ALA A 161 -3.72 -12.18 -3.49
CA ALA A 161 -5.08 -12.66 -3.66
C ALA A 161 -6.00 -11.51 -4.08
N TRP A 162 -6.93 -11.79 -4.97
CA TRP A 162 -7.91 -10.80 -5.41
C TRP A 162 -9.23 -11.47 -5.80
N VAL A 163 -10.28 -10.67 -5.88
CA VAL A 163 -11.62 -11.13 -6.25
C VAL A 163 -12.00 -10.52 -7.60
N GLU A 164 -12.51 -11.33 -8.51
CA GLU A 164 -13.13 -10.83 -9.75
C GLU A 164 -14.61 -11.18 -9.80
N ARG A 165 -15.44 -10.27 -10.35
CA ARG A 165 -16.85 -10.51 -10.60
C ARG A 165 -17.02 -11.14 -11.99
N ARG A 166 -17.56 -12.36 -12.07
CA ARG A 166 -17.89 -13.06 -13.33
C ARG A 166 -19.41 -13.25 -13.42
N GLY A 167 -20.10 -12.33 -14.08
CA GLY A 167 -21.56 -12.34 -14.12
C GLY A 167 -22.15 -12.13 -12.73
N ALA A 168 -22.87 -13.12 -12.20
CA ALA A 168 -23.52 -13.05 -10.89
C ALA A 168 -22.64 -13.51 -9.72
N VAL A 169 -21.49 -14.14 -9.98
CA VAL A 169 -20.62 -14.75 -8.94
C VAL A 169 -19.30 -14.00 -8.79
N ASP A 170 -18.73 -14.05 -7.59
CA ASP A 170 -17.36 -13.64 -7.30
C ASP A 170 -16.43 -14.87 -7.35
N VAL A 171 -15.23 -14.66 -7.89
CA VAL A 171 -14.18 -15.68 -8.02
C VAL A 171 -12.92 -15.16 -7.33
N LEU A 172 -12.39 -15.92 -6.39
CA LEU A 172 -11.12 -15.67 -5.72
C LEU A 172 -9.97 -16.25 -6.53
N PHE A 173 -8.95 -15.43 -6.75
CA PHE A 173 -7.68 -15.84 -7.30
C PHE A 173 -6.57 -15.70 -6.27
N GLU A 174 -5.56 -16.56 -6.38
CA GLU A 174 -4.31 -16.51 -5.64
C GLU A 174 -3.18 -16.75 -6.64
N ASN A 175 -2.23 -15.82 -6.77
CA ASN A 175 -1.08 -15.93 -7.68
C ASN A 175 -1.45 -16.35 -9.13
N GLY A 176 -2.59 -15.87 -9.64
CA GLY A 176 -3.08 -16.17 -10.99
C GLY A 176 -3.87 -17.47 -11.12
N GLN A 177 -3.98 -18.26 -10.06
CA GLN A 177 -4.79 -19.48 -10.03
C GLN A 177 -6.16 -19.20 -9.42
N GLU A 178 -7.20 -19.83 -9.96
CA GLU A 178 -8.56 -19.74 -9.44
C GLU A 178 -8.75 -20.74 -8.29
N HIS A 179 -9.24 -20.28 -7.13
CA HIS A 179 -9.37 -21.11 -5.93
C HIS A 179 -10.82 -21.36 -5.52
N VAL A 180 -11.65 -20.31 -5.41
CA VAL A 180 -13.00 -20.40 -4.84
C VAL A 180 -13.96 -19.53 -5.62
N THR A 181 -15.15 -20.06 -5.90
CA THR A 181 -16.26 -19.33 -6.50
C THR A 181 -17.44 -19.31 -5.54
N ALA A 182 -18.08 -18.15 -5.37
CA ALA A 182 -19.25 -17.95 -4.52
C ALA A 182 -20.12 -16.80 -5.04
N ASP A 183 -21.34 -16.62 -4.52
CA ASP A 183 -22.20 -15.51 -4.95
C ASP A 183 -21.60 -14.14 -4.57
N GLU A 184 -20.95 -14.11 -3.40
CA GLU A 184 -20.23 -12.96 -2.90
C GLU A 184 -19.00 -13.40 -2.11
N ILE A 185 -17.86 -12.76 -2.37
CA ILE A 185 -16.63 -12.94 -1.61
C ILE A 185 -16.19 -11.58 -1.05
N LYS A 186 -15.95 -11.53 0.26
CA LYS A 186 -15.29 -10.41 0.93
C LYS A 186 -13.90 -10.85 1.34
N LEU A 187 -12.88 -10.32 0.67
CA LEU A 187 -11.48 -10.56 1.02
C LEU A 187 -11.01 -9.48 2.00
N SER A 188 -10.41 -9.89 3.12
CA SER A 188 -9.91 -8.98 4.15
C SER A 188 -8.39 -8.91 4.21
N GLY A 189 -7.68 -9.91 3.69
CA GLY A 189 -6.23 -9.98 3.77
C GLY A 189 -5.69 -11.36 3.37
N VAL A 190 -4.37 -11.52 3.49
CA VAL A 190 -3.68 -12.81 3.37
C VAL A 190 -2.75 -12.94 4.58
N TRP A 191 -2.80 -14.08 5.26
CA TRP A 191 -1.92 -14.37 6.40
C TRP A 191 -0.45 -14.54 5.96
N ALA A 192 0.47 -14.47 6.92
CA ALA A 192 1.89 -14.69 6.67
C ALA A 192 2.22 -16.13 6.19
N ASP A 193 1.32 -17.09 6.37
CA ASP A 193 1.44 -18.44 5.80
C ASP A 193 0.86 -18.56 4.37
N GLY A 194 0.44 -17.43 3.78
CA GLY A 194 -0.15 -17.34 2.45
C GLY A 194 -1.65 -17.64 2.39
N ALA A 195 -2.30 -18.00 3.51
CA ALA A 195 -3.71 -18.33 3.47
C ALA A 195 -4.60 -17.05 3.37
N PRO A 196 -5.53 -16.96 2.41
CA PRO A 196 -6.43 -15.82 2.29
C PRO A 196 -7.46 -15.79 3.44
N VAL A 197 -7.74 -14.60 3.95
CA VAL A 197 -8.76 -14.35 4.98
C VAL A 197 -10.00 -13.78 4.31
N LEU A 198 -11.05 -14.58 4.23
CA LEU A 198 -12.27 -14.20 3.52
C LEU A 198 -13.55 -14.66 4.21
N CYS A 199 -14.64 -13.98 3.85
CA CYS A 199 -16.00 -14.45 4.06
C CYS A 199 -16.62 -14.72 2.68
N ARG A 200 -17.40 -15.80 2.56
CA ARG A 200 -18.14 -16.12 1.35
C ARG A 200 -19.61 -16.38 1.64
N THR A 201 -20.48 -15.92 0.75
CA THR A 201 -21.92 -16.22 0.79
C THR A 201 -22.24 -17.20 -0.33
N ILE A 202 -22.88 -18.31 0.02
CA ILE A 202 -23.35 -19.31 -0.94
C ILE A 202 -24.87 -19.44 -0.75
N ARG A 203 -25.66 -19.04 -1.73
CA ARG A 203 -27.09 -19.35 -1.75
C ARG A 203 -27.25 -20.83 -2.09
N ASN A 204 -27.55 -21.63 -1.08
CA ASN A 204 -27.96 -23.01 -1.29
C ASN A 204 -29.28 -23.03 -2.05
N THR A 205 -29.22 -23.29 -3.36
CA THR A 205 -30.41 -23.45 -4.21
C THR A 205 -31.33 -24.58 -3.73
N LEU A 206 -30.83 -25.51 -2.89
CA LEU A 206 -31.57 -26.66 -2.37
C LEU A 206 -32.52 -26.35 -1.18
N GLU A 207 -32.40 -25.20 -0.50
CA GLU A 207 -33.31 -24.86 0.61
C GLU A 207 -34.58 -24.10 0.19
N ARG A 208 -34.72 -23.78 -1.10
CA ARG A 208 -35.92 -23.13 -1.65
C ARG A 208 -37.20 -23.98 -1.57
N LEU A 209 -37.12 -25.22 -1.10
CA LEU A 209 -38.29 -26.09 -0.92
C LEU A 209 -38.77 -26.27 0.53
N SER A 210 -38.10 -25.72 1.56
CA SER A 210 -38.53 -26.04 2.94
C SER A 210 -39.08 -24.91 3.80
N ARG A 211 -38.63 -23.63 3.74
CA ARG A 211 -39.26 -22.54 4.53
C ARG A 211 -39.09 -21.14 3.91
N PRO A 212 -40.18 -20.43 3.57
CA PRO A 212 -40.11 -19.01 3.20
C PRO A 212 -39.87 -18.16 4.47
N GLY A 213 -38.77 -17.38 4.51
CA GLY A 213 -38.65 -16.25 5.43
C GLY A 213 -37.35 -16.03 6.21
N ARG A 214 -36.26 -16.78 5.96
CA ARG A 214 -34.94 -16.47 6.56
C ARG A 214 -33.81 -16.61 5.55
N ASP A 215 -33.22 -15.49 5.15
CA ASP A 215 -31.92 -15.47 4.48
C ASP A 215 -30.87 -15.86 5.53
N HIS A 216 -30.33 -17.08 5.42
CA HIS A 216 -29.22 -17.52 6.24
C HIS A 216 -27.91 -17.01 5.63
N VAL A 217 -27.32 -15.96 6.21
CA VAL A 217 -25.93 -15.58 5.94
C VAL A 217 -25.04 -16.56 6.71
N VAL A 218 -24.48 -17.54 6.01
CA VAL A 218 -23.43 -18.39 6.58
C VAL A 218 -22.12 -17.59 6.50
N VAL A 219 -21.76 -16.91 7.59
CA VAL A 219 -20.41 -16.33 7.74
C VAL A 219 -19.46 -17.50 8.04
N GLY A 220 -19.02 -18.17 6.99
CA GLY A 220 -17.92 -19.10 7.09
C GLY A 220 -16.62 -18.32 7.12
N ILE A 221 -16.02 -18.14 8.31
CA ILE A 221 -14.59 -17.83 8.36
C ILE A 221 -13.90 -19.13 7.96
N ALA A 222 -13.50 -19.22 6.70
CA ALA A 222 -12.79 -20.39 6.19
C ALA A 222 -11.38 -20.34 6.75
N PHE A 223 -11.17 -20.96 7.92
CA PHE A 223 -9.84 -21.39 8.31
C PHE A 223 -9.51 -22.60 7.43
N ARG A 224 -8.38 -22.54 6.73
CA ARG A 224 -7.89 -23.70 5.99
C ARG A 224 -7.68 -24.82 7.01
N ASP A 225 -8.49 -25.88 6.94
CA ASP A 225 -8.22 -27.11 7.68
C ASP A 225 -6.83 -27.59 7.22
N ARG A 226 -5.82 -27.40 8.08
CA ARG A 226 -4.49 -27.95 7.82
C ARG A 226 -4.61 -29.48 7.95
N PRO A 227 -4.14 -30.27 6.97
CA PRO A 227 -3.94 -31.70 7.18
C PRO A 227 -2.89 -31.96 8.26
#